data_AF-A0A0G1YM34-F1
#
_entry.id   AF-A0A0G1YM34-F1
#
_cell.length_a   1.000
_cell.length_b   1.000
_cell.length_c   1.000
_cell.angle_alpha   90.00
_cell.angle_beta   90.00
_cell.angle_gamma   90.00
#
_symmetry.space_group_name_H-M   'P 1'
#
loop_
_entity.id
_entity.type
_entity.pdbx_description
1 polymer ?
#
loop_
_entity_poly.entity_id
_entity_poly.type
_entity_poly.pdbx_seq_one_letter_code
_entity_poly.pdbx_strand_id
1 'polypeptide(L)'
;MSPSSLPEFPAIFHDSYRPSFWRSHPVFVSVVGFLILCALVLIGGLLVSIQTVDATLRGRDALLQAREHVFALELGDARQSLLEADDAFRSARRSTRLLSPVRLIPGIGRYHEVGVLFLESADHMTQILLSALGSLEDATRLVDDLPSLLRAELVDGEVVSRWSALPEQSRRLFLERLAASVPEMQVRSAELDVTLAKLEHTLAQPIAAVLASPLSRVFHELVRARDDLNRFIQAASLVPLLSNASGQSRILVLFLNDTELRPGGGFLGSFAIIHLNAGLLQSIESYDVLALDAPVLRTRTLFPPPPLAEYLDVPAWFVRDANWSPDIPTSMDWTLRFYAQELDEAGSAARVPEGPPFDAVVGARVCGGGDPAGSAEGGYWGDLGGDFGPIAQYRTFGVERAFGGPRASCA
;
A
#
# COMPACT_ATOMS: atom_id res chain seq x y z
N MET A 1 50.68 -4.77 109.73
CA MET A 1 50.79 -3.40 109.19
C MET A 1 50.18 -3.40 107.80
N SER A 2 49.23 -2.50 107.52
CA SER A 2 48.74 -2.17 106.16
C SER A 2 49.95 -1.81 105.25
N PRO A 3 49.98 -2.07 103.92
CA PRO A 3 48.99 -1.56 102.96
C PRO A 3 48.70 -2.37 101.65
N SER A 4 47.62 -1.93 100.98
CA SER A 4 47.46 -1.68 99.53
C SER A 4 47.37 -2.79 98.47
N SER A 5 46.28 -2.62 97.69
CA SER A 5 46.06 -2.83 96.25
C SER A 5 45.80 -4.24 95.68
N LEU A 6 44.49 -4.52 95.54
CA LEU A 6 43.77 -5.18 94.45
C LEU A 6 44.54 -6.18 93.55
N PRO A 7 44.14 -7.47 93.51
CA PRO A 7 44.45 -8.36 92.40
C PRO A 7 43.46 -8.18 91.24
N GLU A 8 44.01 -8.15 90.03
CA GLU A 8 43.37 -7.96 88.73
C GLU A 8 42.21 -8.94 88.47
N PHE A 9 41.11 -8.43 87.94
CA PHE A 9 40.08 -9.25 87.30
C PHE A 9 40.67 -9.89 86.03
N PRO A 10 40.51 -11.21 85.80
CA PRO A 10 40.85 -11.78 84.50
C PRO A 10 39.92 -11.19 83.44
N ALA A 11 40.50 -10.59 82.40
CA ALA A 11 39.79 -10.13 81.22
C ALA A 11 39.20 -11.34 80.45
N ILE A 12 38.06 -11.86 80.90
CA ILE A 12 37.27 -12.86 80.19
C ILE A 12 36.37 -12.14 79.17
N PHE A 13 36.99 -11.45 78.22
CA PHE A 13 36.39 -11.11 76.94
C PHE A 13 37.52 -11.08 75.92
N HIS A 14 38.07 -12.27 75.61
CA HIS A 14 38.72 -12.44 74.33
C HIS A 14 37.63 -12.30 73.26
N ASP A 15 37.64 -11.12 72.66
CA ASP A 15 36.96 -10.75 71.44
C ASP A 15 37.32 -11.78 70.37
N SER A 16 36.53 -12.86 70.29
CA SER A 16 36.61 -13.82 69.20
C SER A 16 35.84 -13.25 68.03
N TYR A 17 36.36 -12.14 67.50
CA TYR A 17 35.97 -11.59 66.21
C TYR A 17 36.41 -12.59 65.14
N ARG A 18 35.70 -13.72 65.02
CA ARG A 18 35.83 -14.60 63.87
C ARG A 18 35.48 -13.73 62.67
N PRO A 19 36.44 -13.43 61.75
CA PRO A 19 36.10 -12.66 60.57
C PRO A 19 34.93 -13.38 59.91
N SER A 20 33.83 -12.65 59.66
CA SER A 20 32.68 -13.24 58.98
C SER A 20 33.19 -13.93 57.73
N PHE A 21 32.69 -15.14 57.45
CA PHE A 21 33.15 -15.98 56.33
C PHE A 21 33.28 -15.19 55.00
N TRP A 22 32.43 -14.18 54.84
CA TRP A 22 32.38 -13.21 53.75
C TRP A 22 33.60 -12.26 53.65
N ARG A 23 34.23 -11.85 54.76
CA ARG A 23 35.45 -11.02 54.77
C ARG A 23 36.72 -11.78 54.41
N SER A 24 36.76 -13.10 54.62
CA SER A 24 37.93 -13.93 54.33
C SER A 24 37.93 -14.56 52.93
N HIS A 25 36.81 -14.47 52.19
CA HIS A 25 36.67 -15.09 50.86
C HIS A 25 36.08 -14.11 49.82
N PRO A 26 36.75 -12.98 49.50
CA PRO A 26 36.23 -11.96 48.59
C PRO A 26 35.91 -12.51 47.19
N VAL A 27 36.71 -13.46 46.69
CA VAL A 27 36.47 -14.14 45.41
C VAL A 27 35.15 -14.92 45.42
N PHE A 28 34.85 -15.64 46.52
CA PHE A 28 33.60 -16.38 46.65
C PHE A 28 32.39 -15.44 46.65
N VAL A 29 32.48 -14.31 47.35
CA VAL A 29 31.41 -13.29 47.36
C VAL A 29 31.19 -12.70 45.96
N SER A 30 32.27 -12.40 45.23
CA SER A 30 32.18 -11.90 43.85
C SER A 30 31.58 -12.94 42.90
N VAL A 31 31.95 -14.22 43.04
CA VAL A 31 31.40 -15.31 42.21
C VAL A 31 29.90 -15.52 42.51
N VAL A 32 29.51 -15.58 43.78
CA VAL A 32 28.11 -15.72 44.17
C VAL A 32 27.30 -14.50 43.74
N GLY A 33 27.83 -13.29 43.91
CA GLY A 33 27.21 -12.05 43.44
C GLY A 33 27.03 -12.02 41.92
N PHE A 34 28.03 -12.48 41.17
CA PHE A 34 27.95 -12.63 39.71
C PHE A 34 26.89 -13.66 39.29
N LEU A 35 26.83 -14.82 39.94
CA LEU A 35 25.81 -15.84 39.67
C LEU A 35 24.39 -15.35 39.96
N ILE A 36 24.19 -14.61 41.06
CA ILE A 36 22.91 -13.97 41.40
C ILE A 36 22.54 -12.94 40.33
N LEU A 37 23.49 -12.10 39.89
CA LEU A 37 23.26 -11.13 38.82
C LEU A 37 22.87 -11.83 37.51
N CYS A 38 23.59 -12.89 37.12
CA CYS A 38 23.25 -13.69 35.94
C CYS A 38 21.85 -14.31 36.06
N ALA A 39 21.48 -14.85 37.23
CA ALA A 39 20.15 -15.40 37.47
C ALA A 39 19.05 -14.32 37.38
N LEU A 40 19.28 -13.13 37.93
CA LEU A 40 18.34 -12.01 37.83
C LEU A 40 18.18 -11.52 36.39
N VAL A 41 19.28 -11.43 35.63
CA VAL A 41 19.24 -11.08 34.20
C VAL A 41 18.48 -12.14 33.41
N LEU A 42 18.69 -13.43 33.71
CA LEU A 42 17.99 -14.54 33.05
C LEU A 42 16.48 -14.54 33.37
N ILE A 43 16.11 -14.36 34.63
CA ILE A 43 14.71 -14.26 35.07
C ILE A 43 14.06 -13.02 34.43
N GLY A 44 14.73 -11.88 34.46
CA GLY A 44 14.27 -10.65 33.80
C GLY A 44 14.06 -10.85 32.29
N GLY A 45 15.02 -11.49 31.61
CA GLY A 45 14.90 -11.83 30.20
C GLY A 45 13.73 -12.78 29.90
N LEU A 46 13.49 -13.78 30.75
CA LEU A 46 12.36 -14.70 30.62
C LEU A 46 11.02 -13.97 30.79
N LEU A 47 10.89 -13.11 31.80
CA LEU A 47 9.68 -12.33 32.05
C LEU A 47 9.37 -11.40 30.86
N VAL A 48 10.38 -10.70 30.34
CA VAL A 48 10.23 -9.84 29.15
C VAL A 48 9.87 -10.66 27.91
N SER A 49 10.40 -11.87 27.77
CA SER A 49 10.06 -12.77 26.66
C SER A 49 8.60 -13.23 26.74
N ILE A 50 8.12 -13.61 27.93
CA ILE A 50 6.70 -13.97 28.15
C ILE A 50 5.80 -12.77 27.83
N GLN A 51 6.15 -11.58 28.31
CA GLN A 51 5.41 -10.35 28.01
C GLN A 51 5.36 -10.04 26.51
N THR A 52 6.46 -10.31 25.79
CA THR A 52 6.53 -10.13 24.33
C THR A 52 5.57 -11.08 23.62
N VAL A 53 5.57 -12.37 24.00
CA VAL A 53 4.68 -13.38 23.40
C VAL A 53 3.22 -13.08 23.71
N ASP A 54 2.89 -12.76 24.96
CA ASP A 54 1.54 -12.38 25.38
C ASP A 54 1.02 -11.17 24.58
N ALA A 55 1.81 -10.10 24.50
CA ALA A 55 1.45 -8.92 23.74
C ALA A 55 1.29 -9.21 22.23
N THR A 56 2.12 -10.11 21.67
CA THR A 56 2.00 -10.52 20.26
C THR A 56 0.70 -11.30 20.01
N LEU A 57 0.35 -12.23 20.91
CA LEU A 57 -0.87 -13.03 20.79
C LEU A 57 -2.11 -12.16 20.96
N ARG A 58 -2.13 -11.25 21.94
CA ARG A 58 -3.22 -10.27 22.10
C ARG A 58 -3.37 -9.39 20.86
N GLY A 59 -2.27 -8.93 20.27
CA GLY A 59 -2.30 -8.14 19.04
C GLY A 59 -2.90 -8.92 17.87
N ARG A 60 -2.50 -10.18 17.69
CA ARG A 60 -3.08 -11.08 16.68
C ARG A 60 -4.58 -11.29 16.89
N ASP A 61 -5.00 -11.59 18.11
CA ASP A 61 -6.40 -11.88 18.42
C ASP A 61 -7.27 -10.64 18.19
N ALA A 62 -6.77 -9.46 18.54
CA ALA A 62 -7.43 -8.19 18.25
C ALA A 62 -7.51 -7.89 16.73
N LEU A 63 -6.49 -8.23 15.93
CA LEU A 63 -6.58 -8.16 14.46
C LEU A 63 -7.66 -9.10 13.89
N LEU A 64 -7.78 -10.31 14.43
CA LEU A 64 -8.80 -11.27 14.00
C LEU A 64 -10.21 -10.77 14.31
N GLN A 65 -10.41 -10.17 15.49
CA GLN A 65 -11.67 -9.52 15.85
C GLN A 65 -11.96 -8.30 14.97
N ALA A 66 -10.96 -7.46 14.73
CA ALA A 66 -11.11 -6.31 13.84
C ALA A 66 -11.60 -6.74 12.45
N ARG A 67 -11.04 -7.83 11.91
CA ARG A 67 -11.48 -8.41 10.64
C ARG A 67 -12.95 -8.84 10.67
N GLU A 68 -13.40 -9.49 11.74
CA GLU A 68 -14.81 -9.88 11.91
C GLU A 68 -15.73 -8.64 11.92
N HIS A 69 -15.37 -7.60 12.68
CA HIS A 69 -16.12 -6.34 12.70
C HIS A 69 -16.12 -5.61 11.34
N VAL A 70 -15.02 -5.65 10.58
CA VAL A 70 -14.99 -5.11 9.21
C VAL A 70 -15.97 -5.87 8.31
N PHE A 71 -16.00 -7.20 8.37
CA PHE A 71 -16.96 -8.00 7.60
C PHE A 71 -18.42 -7.77 8.03
N ALA A 72 -18.65 -7.46 9.31
CA ALA A 72 -19.96 -7.06 9.83
C ALA A 72 -20.32 -5.59 9.54
N LEU A 73 -19.38 -4.80 8.98
CA LEU A 73 -19.48 -3.35 8.77
C LEU A 73 -19.70 -2.55 10.06
N GLU A 74 -19.19 -3.06 11.18
CA GLU A 74 -19.15 -2.42 12.49
C GLU A 74 -17.87 -1.59 12.62
N LEU A 75 -17.78 -0.50 11.85
CA LEU A 75 -16.52 0.24 11.66
C LEU A 75 -15.92 0.79 12.95
N GLY A 76 -16.77 1.21 13.90
CA GLY A 76 -16.34 1.71 15.20
C GLY A 76 -15.68 0.62 16.05
N ASP A 77 -16.29 -0.57 16.12
CA ASP A 77 -15.75 -1.71 16.85
C ASP A 77 -14.49 -2.26 16.17
N ALA A 78 -14.49 -2.33 14.83
CA ALA A 78 -13.32 -2.69 14.04
C ALA A 78 -12.13 -1.78 14.35
N ARG A 79 -12.35 -0.45 14.38
CA ARG A 79 -11.32 0.53 14.74
C ARG A 79 -10.82 0.31 16.17
N GLN A 80 -11.71 0.07 17.12
CA GLN A 80 -11.33 -0.19 18.50
C GLN A 80 -10.44 -1.43 18.62
N SER A 81 -10.79 -2.54 17.97
CA SER A 81 -9.95 -3.74 17.92
C SER A 81 -8.60 -3.49 17.24
N LEU A 82 -8.53 -2.67 16.19
CA LEU A 82 -7.24 -2.28 15.60
C LEU A 82 -6.38 -1.43 16.54
N LEU A 83 -6.98 -0.52 17.32
CA LEU A 83 -6.24 0.26 18.32
C LEU A 83 -5.67 -0.64 19.43
N GLU A 84 -6.44 -1.64 19.86
CA GLU A 84 -5.97 -2.67 20.80
C GLU A 84 -4.83 -3.49 20.22
N ALA A 85 -4.92 -3.86 18.94
CA ALA A 85 -3.85 -4.54 18.23
C ALA A 85 -2.58 -3.68 18.17
N ASP A 86 -2.72 -2.40 17.81
CA ASP A 86 -1.62 -1.44 17.73
C ASP A 86 -0.92 -1.25 19.09
N ASP A 87 -1.68 -1.07 20.17
CA ASP A 87 -1.13 -0.99 21.53
C ASP A 87 -0.38 -2.26 21.94
N ALA A 88 -0.93 -3.43 21.59
CA ALA A 88 -0.33 -4.73 21.87
C ALA A 88 0.98 -4.93 21.09
N PHE A 89 1.03 -4.63 19.79
CA PHE A 89 2.25 -4.71 18.99
C PHE A 89 3.30 -3.69 19.41
N ARG A 90 2.90 -2.46 19.76
CA ARG A 90 3.81 -1.46 20.35
C ARG A 90 4.38 -1.92 21.69
N SER A 91 3.60 -2.62 22.52
CA SER A 91 4.08 -3.25 23.76
C SER A 91 5.07 -4.39 23.50
N ALA A 92 4.75 -5.28 22.55
CA ALA A 92 5.64 -6.37 22.13
C ALA A 92 6.98 -5.85 21.58
N ARG A 93 6.94 -4.81 20.74
CA ARG A 93 8.12 -4.13 20.18
C ARG A 93 8.99 -3.50 21.26
N ARG A 94 8.40 -2.80 22.24
CA ARG A 94 9.14 -2.24 23.39
C ARG A 94 9.83 -3.34 24.19
N SER A 95 9.13 -4.43 24.49
CA SER A 95 9.68 -5.58 25.22
C SER A 95 10.82 -6.25 24.43
N THR A 96 10.66 -6.38 23.11
CA THR A 96 11.69 -6.93 22.22
C THR A 96 12.96 -6.08 22.18
N ARG A 97 12.85 -4.74 22.32
CA ARG A 97 14.02 -3.84 22.43
C ARG A 97 14.80 -4.06 23.73
N LEU A 98 14.12 -4.38 24.84
CA LEU A 98 14.78 -4.74 26.10
C LEU A 98 15.55 -6.06 25.98
N LEU A 99 15.13 -6.95 25.08
CA LEU A 99 15.83 -8.19 24.74
C LEU A 99 16.99 -7.99 23.73
N SER A 100 17.32 -6.75 23.34
CA SER A 100 18.41 -6.49 22.39
C SER A 100 19.77 -7.10 22.76
N PRO A 101 20.20 -7.25 24.03
CA PRO A 101 21.47 -7.91 24.35
C PRO A 101 21.53 -9.38 23.91
N VAL A 102 20.38 -10.04 23.72
CA VAL A 102 20.31 -11.42 23.22
C VAL A 102 20.90 -11.56 21.82
N ARG A 103 21.00 -10.46 21.05
CA ARG A 103 21.65 -10.42 19.73
C ARG A 103 23.14 -10.78 19.78
N LEU A 104 23.80 -10.57 20.91
CA LEU A 104 25.22 -10.91 21.09
C LEU A 104 25.45 -12.42 21.24
N ILE A 105 24.40 -13.20 21.51
CA ILE A 105 24.50 -14.65 21.67
C ILE A 105 24.54 -15.30 20.28
N PRO A 106 25.63 -16.04 19.95
CA PRO A 106 25.75 -16.72 18.65
C PRO A 106 24.55 -17.62 18.37
N GLY A 107 23.97 -17.47 17.17
CA GLY A 107 22.80 -18.23 16.73
C GLY A 107 21.45 -17.65 17.18
N ILE A 108 21.36 -16.96 18.33
CA ILE A 108 20.07 -16.44 18.84
C ILE A 108 19.69 -15.10 18.21
N GLY A 109 20.68 -14.27 17.86
CA GLY A 109 20.42 -12.94 17.29
C GLY A 109 19.53 -12.94 16.04
N ARG A 110 19.60 -14.01 15.22
CA ARG A 110 18.76 -14.14 14.02
C ARG A 110 17.29 -14.42 14.35
N TYR A 111 17.01 -15.20 15.39
CA TYR A 111 15.63 -15.44 15.83
C TYR A 111 14.99 -14.17 16.40
N HIS A 112 15.79 -13.34 17.09
CA HIS A 112 15.37 -12.02 17.53
C HIS A 112 15.04 -11.11 16.33
N GLU A 113 15.88 -11.11 15.30
CA GLU A 113 15.66 -10.34 14.07
C GLU A 113 14.37 -10.76 13.35
N VAL A 114 14.14 -12.06 13.17
CA VAL A 114 12.88 -12.59 12.61
C VAL A 114 11.67 -12.10 13.41
N GLY A 115 11.71 -12.21 14.74
CA GLY A 115 10.61 -11.75 15.61
C GLY A 115 10.36 -10.24 15.50
N VAL A 116 11.43 -9.43 15.42
CA VAL A 116 11.32 -7.97 15.22
C VAL A 116 10.66 -7.64 13.89
N LEU A 117 11.07 -8.31 12.80
CA LEU A 117 10.53 -8.08 11.46
C LEU A 117 9.05 -8.49 11.35
N PHE A 118 8.65 -9.58 12.02
CA PHE A 118 7.23 -9.95 12.11
C PHE A 118 6.40 -8.88 12.85
N LEU A 119 6.89 -8.40 13.99
CA LEU A 119 6.20 -7.34 14.75
C LEU A 119 6.13 -6.03 13.98
N GLU A 120 7.20 -5.68 13.25
CA GLU A 120 7.22 -4.51 12.36
C GLU A 120 6.23 -4.65 11.20
N SER A 121 6.15 -5.82 10.58
CA SER A 121 5.16 -6.08 9.52
C SER A 121 3.73 -5.95 10.04
N ALA A 122 3.45 -6.50 11.23
CA ALA A 122 2.13 -6.39 11.86
C ALA A 122 1.78 -4.93 12.23
N ASP A 123 2.75 -4.16 12.72
CA ASP A 123 2.62 -2.73 13.03
C ASP A 123 2.25 -1.92 11.77
N HIS A 124 3.02 -2.07 10.68
CA HIS A 124 2.71 -1.39 9.40
C HIS A 124 1.31 -1.75 8.89
N MET A 125 0.95 -3.04 8.91
CA MET A 125 -0.37 -3.50 8.47
C MET A 125 -1.50 -2.90 9.32
N THR A 126 -1.35 -2.91 10.65
CA THR A 126 -2.34 -2.33 11.57
C THR A 126 -2.52 -0.84 11.31
N GLN A 127 -1.43 -0.11 11.08
CA GLN A 127 -1.47 1.32 10.80
C GLN A 127 -2.16 1.64 9.47
N ILE A 128 -1.90 0.87 8.41
CA ILE A 128 -2.60 1.08 7.13
C ILE A 128 -4.10 0.83 7.30
N LEU A 129 -4.48 -0.25 8.01
CA LEU A 129 -5.89 -0.55 8.29
C LEU A 129 -6.56 0.55 9.13
N LEU A 130 -5.85 1.13 10.10
CA LEU A 130 -6.34 2.27 10.87
C LEU A 130 -6.54 3.53 10.01
N SER A 131 -5.64 3.83 9.09
CA SER A 131 -5.80 4.94 8.14
C SER A 131 -7.00 4.70 7.21
N ALA A 132 -7.18 3.46 6.73
CA ALA A 132 -8.30 3.09 5.86
C ALA A 132 -9.65 3.19 6.58
N LEU A 133 -9.76 2.59 7.77
CA LEU A 133 -10.98 2.67 8.58
C LEU A 133 -11.27 4.08 9.08
N GLY A 134 -10.25 4.86 9.45
CA GLY A 134 -10.44 6.26 9.84
C GLY A 134 -11.04 7.10 8.71
N SER A 135 -10.57 6.88 7.48
CA SER A 135 -11.11 7.55 6.29
C SER A 135 -12.57 7.17 6.05
N LEU A 136 -12.90 5.89 6.24
CA LEU A 136 -14.25 5.37 6.05
C LEU A 136 -15.20 5.86 7.16
N GLU A 137 -14.74 5.90 8.41
CA GLU A 137 -15.52 6.41 9.55
C GLU A 137 -15.83 7.90 9.37
N ASP A 138 -14.82 8.70 9.04
CA ASP A 138 -15.01 10.13 8.74
C ASP A 138 -15.99 10.31 7.58
N ALA A 139 -15.91 9.49 6.54
CA ALA A 139 -16.86 9.47 5.44
C ALA A 139 -18.29 9.10 5.89
N THR A 140 -18.47 8.09 6.75
CA THR A 140 -19.81 7.70 7.24
C THR A 140 -20.47 8.77 8.10
N ARG A 141 -19.70 9.57 8.84
CA ARG A 141 -20.23 10.70 9.61
C ARG A 141 -20.76 11.84 8.74
N LEU A 142 -20.30 11.89 7.50
CA LEU A 142 -20.61 12.95 6.54
C LEU A 142 -21.68 12.53 5.53
N VAL A 143 -21.93 11.22 5.44
CA VAL A 143 -22.86 10.60 4.50
C VAL A 143 -23.68 9.56 5.26
N ASP A 144 -24.85 9.99 5.77
CA ASP A 144 -25.72 9.18 6.64
C ASP A 144 -26.09 7.81 6.05
N ASP A 145 -26.22 7.71 4.72
CA ASP A 145 -26.59 6.48 4.00
C ASP A 145 -25.39 5.67 3.48
N LEU A 146 -24.16 6.01 3.86
CA LEU A 146 -22.98 5.28 3.41
C LEU A 146 -22.91 3.82 3.91
N PRO A 147 -23.34 3.47 5.14
CA PRO A 147 -23.38 2.07 5.56
C PRO A 147 -24.33 1.22 4.70
N SER A 148 -25.41 1.80 4.18
CA SER A 148 -26.29 1.08 3.25
C SER A 148 -25.57 0.88 1.91
N LEU A 149 -24.87 1.89 1.39
CA LEU A 149 -24.00 1.76 0.22
C LEU A 149 -22.94 0.65 0.36
N LEU A 150 -22.26 0.56 1.50
CA LEU A 150 -21.23 -0.46 1.76
C LEU A 150 -21.80 -1.88 1.88
N ARG A 151 -23.09 -2.01 2.23
CA ARG A 151 -23.82 -3.28 2.26
C ARG A 151 -24.39 -3.68 0.91
N ALA A 152 -24.46 -2.75 -0.05
CA ALA A 152 -25.00 -3.06 -1.35
C ALA A 152 -24.11 -4.10 -2.03
N GLU A 153 -24.72 -5.14 -2.56
CA GLU A 153 -23.98 -6.10 -3.36
C GLU A 153 -23.57 -5.43 -4.67
N LEU A 154 -22.43 -5.84 -5.22
CA LEU A 154 -21.98 -5.42 -6.56
C LEU A 154 -22.90 -5.94 -7.69
N VAL A 155 -23.94 -6.72 -7.34
CA VAL A 155 -24.91 -7.31 -8.25
C VAL A 155 -25.95 -6.24 -8.66
N ASP A 156 -26.37 -6.26 -9.92
CA ASP A 156 -27.42 -5.40 -10.50
C ASP A 156 -27.19 -3.88 -10.44
N GLY A 157 -25.96 -3.42 -10.19
CA GLY A 157 -25.62 -2.00 -10.19
C GLY A 157 -26.22 -1.21 -9.02
N GLU A 158 -26.62 -1.88 -7.94
CA GLU A 158 -27.19 -1.27 -6.75
C GLU A 158 -26.25 -0.23 -6.11
N VAL A 159 -24.95 -0.50 -6.11
CA VAL A 159 -23.92 0.45 -5.67
C VAL A 159 -23.99 1.75 -6.48
N VAL A 160 -24.11 1.64 -7.81
CA VAL A 160 -24.15 2.81 -8.72
C VAL A 160 -25.43 3.61 -8.50
N SER A 161 -26.57 2.94 -8.35
CA SER A 161 -27.85 3.63 -8.13
C SER A 161 -27.86 4.37 -6.80
N ARG A 162 -27.41 3.75 -5.71
CA ARG A 162 -27.29 4.39 -4.40
C ARG A 162 -26.26 5.53 -4.41
N TRP A 163 -25.13 5.36 -5.11
CA TRP A 163 -24.11 6.42 -5.25
C TRP A 163 -24.66 7.63 -6.01
N SER A 164 -25.42 7.37 -7.07
CA SER A 164 -26.06 8.42 -7.86
C SER A 164 -27.11 9.20 -7.06
N ALA A 165 -27.77 8.56 -6.10
CA ALA A 165 -28.79 9.15 -5.23
C ALA A 165 -28.20 10.08 -4.14
N LEU A 166 -26.91 9.95 -3.82
CA LEU A 166 -26.27 10.83 -2.83
C LEU A 166 -26.20 12.28 -3.32
N PRO A 167 -26.30 13.27 -2.42
CA PRO A 167 -26.01 14.67 -2.74
C PRO A 167 -24.59 14.84 -3.30
N GLU A 168 -24.41 15.75 -4.27
CA GLU A 168 -23.10 16.02 -4.88
C GLU A 168 -22.05 16.40 -3.82
N GLN A 169 -22.42 17.23 -2.84
CA GLN A 169 -21.53 17.63 -1.75
C GLN A 169 -21.05 16.43 -0.92
N SER A 170 -21.94 15.47 -0.65
CA SER A 170 -21.63 14.23 0.08
C SER A 170 -20.66 13.36 -0.71
N ARG A 171 -20.90 13.16 -2.02
CA ARG A 171 -19.97 12.43 -2.90
C ARG A 171 -18.60 13.09 -2.97
N ARG A 172 -18.56 14.40 -3.17
CA ARG A 172 -17.29 15.15 -3.26
C ARG A 172 -16.47 15.02 -1.97
N LEU A 173 -17.13 15.20 -0.82
CA LEU A 173 -16.46 15.11 0.47
C LEU A 173 -15.97 13.69 0.77
N PHE A 174 -16.73 12.65 0.36
CA PHE A 174 -16.28 11.27 0.42
C PHE A 174 -15.00 11.05 -0.38
N LEU A 175 -15.01 11.46 -1.67
CA LEU A 175 -13.86 11.29 -2.56
C LEU A 175 -12.65 12.09 -2.08
N GLU A 176 -12.84 13.31 -1.57
CA GLU A 176 -11.78 14.15 -1.01
C GLU A 176 -11.11 13.48 0.21
N ARG A 177 -11.92 12.94 1.13
CA ARG A 177 -11.40 12.26 2.34
C ARG A 177 -10.65 10.98 1.99
N LEU A 178 -11.18 10.20 1.06
CA LEU A 178 -10.53 8.99 0.59
C LEU A 178 -9.23 9.32 -0.17
N ALA A 179 -9.24 10.33 -1.04
CA ALA A 179 -8.03 10.79 -1.73
C ALA A 179 -6.96 11.32 -0.77
N ALA A 180 -7.35 12.03 0.29
CA ALA A 180 -6.43 12.59 1.27
C ALA A 180 -5.68 11.55 2.10
N SER A 181 -6.24 10.34 2.26
CA SER A 181 -5.61 9.28 3.05
C SER A 181 -4.73 8.33 2.23
N VAL A 182 -4.90 8.28 0.91
CA VAL A 182 -4.11 7.42 0.01
C VAL A 182 -2.60 7.64 0.15
N PRO A 183 -2.04 8.88 0.16
CA PRO A 183 -0.59 9.06 0.22
C PRO A 183 0.04 8.45 1.48
N GLU A 184 -0.64 8.55 2.63
CA GLU A 184 -0.14 7.93 3.87
C GLU A 184 -0.15 6.41 3.77
N MET A 185 -1.22 5.82 3.22
CA MET A 185 -1.31 4.36 3.02
C MET A 185 -0.22 3.86 2.06
N GLN A 186 0.07 4.61 0.98
CA GLN A 186 1.12 4.26 0.02
C GLN A 186 2.51 4.25 0.66
N VAL A 187 2.83 5.25 1.49
CA VAL A 187 4.11 5.29 2.21
C VAL A 187 4.25 4.07 3.13
N ARG A 188 3.21 3.78 3.92
CA ARG A 188 3.23 2.64 4.85
C ARG A 188 3.24 1.28 4.14
N SER A 189 2.56 1.17 3.00
CA SER A 189 2.60 -0.03 2.14
C SER A 189 4.02 -0.27 1.61
N ALA A 190 4.71 0.77 1.13
CA ALA A 190 6.11 0.64 0.71
C ALA A 190 7.05 0.23 1.85
N GLU A 191 6.84 0.73 3.07
CA GLU A 191 7.58 0.30 4.26
C GLU A 191 7.31 -1.17 4.62
N LEU A 192 6.05 -1.61 4.51
CA LEU A 192 5.66 -3.01 4.69
C LEU A 192 6.34 -3.91 3.66
N ASP A 193 6.37 -3.52 2.38
CA ASP A 193 7.01 -4.28 1.31
C ASP A 193 8.51 -4.47 1.58
N VAL A 194 9.20 -3.40 1.98
CA VAL A 194 10.63 -3.47 2.38
C VAL A 194 10.82 -4.40 3.57
N THR A 195 9.92 -4.36 4.55
CA THR A 195 10.01 -5.18 5.76
C THR A 195 9.77 -6.66 5.45
N LEU A 196 8.78 -6.98 4.62
CA LEU A 196 8.48 -8.35 4.19
C LEU A 196 9.62 -8.93 3.34
N ALA A 197 10.23 -8.14 2.45
CA ALA A 197 11.40 -8.57 1.70
C ALA A 197 12.60 -8.90 2.60
N LYS A 198 12.85 -8.07 3.63
CA LYS A 198 13.87 -8.37 4.66
C LYS A 198 13.54 -9.64 5.44
N LEU A 199 12.28 -9.84 5.80
CA LEU A 199 11.81 -11.02 6.53
C LEU A 199 12.01 -12.28 5.70
N GLU A 200 11.61 -12.27 4.43
CA GLU A 200 11.79 -13.36 3.47
C GLU A 200 13.27 -13.75 3.34
N HIS A 201 14.12 -12.76 3.08
CA HIS A 201 15.57 -12.96 2.98
C HIS A 201 16.15 -13.55 4.27
N THR A 202 15.65 -13.15 5.44
CA THR A 202 16.12 -13.65 6.74
C THR A 202 15.68 -15.09 6.99
N LEU A 203 14.43 -15.44 6.65
CA LEU A 203 13.87 -16.79 6.78
C LEU A 203 14.56 -17.79 5.84
N ALA A 204 15.04 -17.35 4.67
CA ALA A 204 15.75 -18.20 3.71
C ALA A 204 17.15 -18.66 4.19
N GLN A 205 17.68 -18.08 5.27
CA GLN A 205 19.02 -18.42 5.75
C GLN A 205 19.06 -19.75 6.53
N PRO A 206 20.15 -20.54 6.45
CA PRO A 206 20.22 -21.88 7.05
C PRO A 206 19.95 -21.94 8.56
N ILE A 207 20.38 -20.91 9.31
CA ILE A 207 20.21 -20.84 10.76
C ILE A 207 18.75 -20.56 11.15
N ALA A 208 17.96 -19.93 10.27
CA ALA A 208 16.54 -19.67 10.50
C ALA A 208 15.64 -20.85 10.05
N ALA A 209 16.19 -21.86 9.36
CA ALA A 209 15.41 -22.97 8.79
C ALA A 209 14.56 -23.74 9.80
N VAL A 210 15.02 -23.83 11.06
CA VAL A 210 14.26 -24.46 12.17
C VAL A 210 12.95 -23.72 12.44
N LEU A 211 12.94 -22.40 12.35
CA LEU A 211 11.74 -21.57 12.52
C LEU A 211 11.03 -21.24 11.19
N ALA A 212 11.67 -21.49 10.05
CA ALA A 212 11.08 -21.21 8.75
C ALA A 212 9.82 -22.06 8.51
N SER A 213 9.79 -23.32 8.95
CA SER A 213 8.62 -24.20 8.70
C SER A 213 7.39 -23.86 9.56
N PRO A 214 7.48 -23.53 10.86
CA PRO A 214 6.32 -23.02 11.60
C PRO A 214 5.85 -21.64 11.12
N LEU A 215 6.79 -20.75 10.79
CA LEU A 215 6.50 -19.35 10.48
C LEU A 215 6.10 -19.11 9.02
N SER A 216 6.31 -20.07 8.12
CA SER A 216 5.92 -19.94 6.70
C SER A 216 4.42 -19.71 6.53
N ARG A 217 3.58 -20.31 7.38
CA ARG A 217 2.13 -20.07 7.37
C ARG A 217 1.79 -18.62 7.67
N VAL A 218 2.35 -18.08 8.75
CA VAL A 218 2.13 -16.69 9.15
C VAL A 218 2.70 -15.73 8.10
N PHE A 219 3.88 -16.04 7.56
CA PHE A 219 4.49 -15.26 6.49
C PHE A 219 3.61 -15.23 5.23
N HIS A 220 3.11 -16.37 4.77
CA HIS A 220 2.21 -16.42 3.61
C HIS A 220 0.89 -15.68 3.87
N GLU A 221 0.33 -15.74 5.08
CA GLU A 221 -0.85 -14.96 5.45
C GLU A 221 -0.57 -13.45 5.42
N LEU A 222 0.60 -13.00 5.91
CA LEU A 222 1.01 -11.60 5.83
C LEU A 222 1.20 -11.12 4.38
N VAL A 223 1.81 -11.95 3.52
CA VAL A 223 1.97 -11.62 2.11
C VAL A 223 0.61 -11.50 1.42
N ARG A 224 -0.32 -12.44 1.65
CA ARG A 224 -1.68 -12.35 1.10
C ARG A 224 -2.41 -11.09 1.55
N ALA A 225 -2.36 -10.78 2.86
CA ALA A 225 -2.96 -9.56 3.40
C ALA A 225 -2.32 -8.29 2.82
N ARG A 226 -1.00 -8.28 2.61
CA ARG A 226 -0.29 -7.20 1.90
C ARG A 226 -0.78 -7.07 0.46
N ASP A 227 -0.94 -8.16 -0.27
CA ASP A 227 -1.39 -8.12 -1.67
C ASP A 227 -2.82 -7.57 -1.78
N ASP A 228 -3.73 -8.02 -0.91
CA ASP A 228 -5.11 -7.52 -0.86
C ASP A 228 -5.15 -6.01 -0.51
N LEU A 229 -4.30 -5.59 0.42
CA LEU A 229 -4.15 -4.19 0.81
C LEU A 229 -3.59 -3.32 -0.31
N ASN A 230 -2.58 -3.82 -1.03
CA ASN A 230 -2.01 -3.11 -2.17
C ASN A 230 -3.03 -2.93 -3.29
N ARG A 231 -3.88 -3.94 -3.57
CA ARG A 231 -5.00 -3.79 -4.52
C ARG A 231 -5.98 -2.70 -4.06
N PHE A 232 -6.33 -2.67 -2.78
CA PHE A 232 -7.19 -1.61 -2.23
C PHE A 232 -6.55 -0.22 -2.40
N ILE A 233 -5.28 -0.06 -2.03
CA ILE A 233 -4.57 1.22 -2.16
C ILE A 233 -4.46 1.64 -3.62
N GLN A 234 -4.18 0.70 -4.53
CA GLN A 234 -4.13 0.96 -5.97
C GLN A 234 -5.48 1.46 -6.48
N ALA A 235 -6.59 0.79 -6.13
CA ALA A 235 -7.93 1.24 -6.47
C ALA A 235 -8.26 2.63 -5.87
N ALA A 236 -7.98 2.83 -4.58
CA ALA A 236 -8.18 4.11 -3.90
C ALA A 236 -7.34 5.23 -4.53
N SER A 237 -6.16 4.92 -5.08
CA SER A 237 -5.32 5.90 -5.77
C SER A 237 -5.85 6.40 -7.11
N LEU A 238 -6.97 5.83 -7.59
CA LEU A 238 -7.74 6.33 -8.73
C LEU A 238 -8.81 7.34 -8.34
N VAL A 239 -9.14 7.44 -7.05
CA VAL A 239 -10.16 8.36 -6.52
C VAL A 239 -9.91 9.82 -6.91
N PRO A 240 -8.68 10.35 -6.90
CA PRO A 240 -8.43 11.72 -7.38
C PRO A 240 -8.84 11.95 -8.84
N LEU A 241 -8.88 10.90 -9.68
CA LEU A 241 -9.32 11.01 -11.07
C LEU A 241 -10.85 11.19 -11.15
N LEU A 242 -11.60 10.78 -10.12
CA LEU A 242 -13.06 10.81 -10.12
C LEU A 242 -13.63 12.19 -9.77
N SER A 243 -12.85 13.05 -9.13
CA SER A 243 -13.27 14.39 -8.72
C SER A 243 -12.06 15.29 -8.48
N ASN A 244 -11.96 16.39 -9.22
CA ASN A 244 -11.00 17.45 -8.89
C ASN A 244 -11.56 18.37 -7.79
N ALA A 245 -10.82 19.44 -7.44
CA ALA A 245 -11.21 20.38 -6.38
C ALA A 245 -12.55 21.10 -6.62
N SER A 246 -12.96 21.25 -7.89
CA SER A 246 -14.26 21.83 -8.26
C SER A 246 -15.41 20.81 -8.20
N GLY A 247 -15.11 19.53 -8.04
CA GLY A 247 -16.08 18.43 -8.14
C GLY A 247 -16.20 17.87 -9.56
N GLN A 248 -15.81 18.61 -10.59
CA GLN A 248 -15.81 18.08 -11.97
C GLN A 248 -14.52 17.27 -12.22
N SER A 249 -14.53 16.36 -13.18
CA SER A 249 -13.29 15.76 -13.68
C SER A 249 -13.43 15.43 -15.15
N ARG A 250 -12.40 15.74 -15.92
CA ARG A 250 -12.32 15.47 -17.36
C ARG A 250 -11.13 14.55 -17.65
N ILE A 251 -11.43 13.31 -18.02
CA ILE A 251 -10.43 12.26 -18.24
C ILE A 251 -10.31 12.00 -19.73
N LEU A 252 -9.08 12.02 -20.26
CA LEU A 252 -8.76 11.56 -21.60
C LEU A 252 -8.39 10.07 -21.55
N VAL A 253 -9.19 9.22 -22.18
CA VAL A 253 -8.93 7.78 -22.33
C VAL A 253 -8.40 7.52 -23.72
N LEU A 254 -7.22 6.93 -23.84
CA LEU A 254 -6.55 6.59 -25.09
C LEU A 254 -6.74 5.10 -25.36
N PHE A 255 -7.31 4.73 -26.50
CA PHE A 255 -7.45 3.32 -26.87
C PHE A 255 -6.25 2.91 -27.72
N LEU A 256 -5.41 2.06 -27.15
CA LEU A 256 -4.16 1.61 -27.76
C LEU A 256 -4.37 0.27 -28.46
N ASN A 257 -4.19 0.25 -29.78
CA ASN A 257 -4.21 -0.96 -30.60
C ASN A 257 -2.85 -1.66 -30.52
N ASP A 258 -2.79 -2.75 -29.76
CA ASP A 258 -1.57 -3.55 -29.55
C ASP A 258 -1.14 -4.37 -30.78
N THR A 259 -2.01 -4.50 -31.80
CA THR A 259 -1.66 -5.12 -33.08
C THR A 259 -0.79 -4.23 -33.97
N GLU A 260 -0.80 -2.93 -33.72
CA GLU A 260 0.05 -1.93 -34.38
C GLU A 260 1.01 -1.33 -33.36
N LEU A 261 2.04 -2.09 -33.00
CA LEU A 261 2.90 -1.75 -31.88
C LEU A 261 3.56 -0.37 -32.01
N ARG A 262 3.52 0.35 -30.90
CA ARG A 262 4.32 1.54 -30.58
C ARG A 262 4.98 1.32 -29.23
N PRO A 263 6.14 1.94 -28.93
CA PRO A 263 6.82 1.75 -27.64
C PRO A 263 5.93 2.06 -26.42
N GLY A 264 4.97 2.98 -26.54
CA GLY A 264 4.01 3.32 -25.48
C GLY A 264 2.78 2.41 -25.38
N GLY A 265 2.77 1.24 -26.03
CA GLY A 265 1.75 0.20 -25.81
C GLY A 265 0.77 -0.08 -26.95
N GLY A 266 0.96 0.53 -28.12
CA GLY A 266 0.11 0.31 -29.31
C GLY A 266 -0.21 1.59 -30.07
N PHE A 267 -0.85 1.49 -31.23
CA PHE A 267 -1.27 2.64 -32.02
C PHE A 267 -2.47 3.34 -31.37
N LEU A 268 -2.44 4.67 -31.26
CA LEU A 268 -3.54 5.47 -30.72
C LEU A 268 -4.53 5.78 -31.87
N GLY A 269 -5.46 4.86 -32.10
CA GLY A 269 -6.45 4.98 -33.18
C GLY A 269 -7.71 5.74 -32.78
N SER A 270 -8.05 5.72 -31.49
CA SER A 270 -9.22 6.42 -30.96
C SER A 270 -9.01 6.85 -29.52
N PHE A 271 -9.84 7.77 -29.06
CA PHE A 271 -9.84 8.23 -27.69
C PHE A 271 -11.26 8.53 -27.23
N ALA A 272 -11.47 8.59 -25.91
CA ALA A 272 -12.69 9.07 -25.31
C ALA A 272 -12.41 10.16 -24.29
N ILE A 273 -13.36 11.07 -24.15
CA ILE A 273 -13.37 12.09 -23.12
C ILE A 273 -14.50 11.73 -22.16
N ILE A 274 -14.15 11.49 -20.90
CA ILE A 274 -15.09 11.16 -19.84
C ILE A 274 -15.26 12.40 -18.97
N HIS A 275 -16.51 12.82 -18.80
CA HIS A 275 -16.90 13.88 -17.87
C HIS A 275 -17.53 13.27 -16.63
N LEU A 276 -16.98 13.60 -15.46
CA LEU A 276 -17.47 13.18 -14.16
C LEU A 276 -17.86 14.39 -13.33
N ASN A 277 -18.89 14.25 -12.51
CA ASN A 277 -19.24 15.18 -11.44
C ASN A 277 -19.29 14.43 -10.10
N ALA A 278 -18.30 14.69 -9.24
CA ALA A 278 -18.10 14.05 -7.95
C ALA A 278 -18.18 12.52 -8.07
N GLY A 279 -17.44 11.95 -9.04
CA GLY A 279 -17.43 10.53 -9.35
C GLY A 279 -18.71 9.98 -10.01
N LEU A 280 -19.67 10.83 -10.38
CA LEU A 280 -20.84 10.44 -11.17
C LEU A 280 -20.58 10.72 -12.65
N LEU A 281 -20.71 9.69 -13.48
CA LEU A 281 -20.60 9.80 -14.94
C LEU A 281 -21.64 10.78 -15.51
N GLN A 282 -21.20 11.82 -16.21
CA GLN A 282 -22.04 12.80 -16.89
C GLN A 282 -22.15 12.49 -18.38
N SER A 283 -21.01 12.33 -19.06
CA SER A 283 -20.95 11.98 -20.47
C SER A 283 -19.68 11.18 -20.79
N ILE A 284 -19.76 10.40 -21.86
CA ILE A 284 -18.64 9.78 -22.54
C ILE A 284 -18.74 10.18 -24.00
N GLU A 285 -17.66 10.76 -24.51
CA GLU A 285 -17.59 11.21 -25.90
C GLU A 285 -16.39 10.53 -26.56
N SER A 286 -16.64 9.66 -27.54
CA SER A 286 -15.58 8.91 -28.23
C SER A 286 -15.31 9.47 -29.62
N TYR A 287 -14.03 9.53 -29.99
CA TYR A 287 -13.57 10.06 -31.27
C TYR A 287 -12.54 9.14 -31.90
N ASP A 288 -12.59 9.04 -33.22
CA ASP A 288 -11.47 8.56 -34.02
C ASP A 288 -10.35 9.62 -33.99
N VAL A 289 -9.10 9.19 -33.88
CA VAL A 289 -7.95 10.11 -33.89
C VAL A 289 -7.89 10.96 -35.17
N LEU A 290 -8.44 10.46 -36.29
CA LEU A 290 -8.57 11.19 -37.54
C LEU A 290 -9.45 12.44 -37.43
N ALA A 291 -10.33 12.53 -36.42
CA ALA A 291 -11.08 13.74 -36.14
C ALA A 291 -10.18 14.92 -35.75
N LEU A 292 -8.94 14.65 -35.34
CA LEU A 292 -7.90 15.63 -35.01
C LEU A 292 -6.78 15.68 -36.06
N ASP A 293 -6.27 14.53 -36.51
CA ASP A 293 -5.14 14.47 -37.44
C ASP A 293 -5.51 14.94 -38.86
N ALA A 294 -6.70 14.57 -39.35
CA ALA A 294 -7.04 14.74 -40.76
C ALA A 294 -7.03 16.21 -41.25
N PRO A 295 -7.54 17.19 -40.47
CA PRO A 295 -7.45 18.61 -40.81
C PRO A 295 -6.01 19.14 -40.98
N VAL A 296 -5.05 18.56 -40.26
CA VAL A 296 -3.67 19.08 -40.18
C VAL A 296 -2.66 18.29 -41.01
N LEU A 297 -3.09 17.24 -41.73
CA LEU A 297 -2.22 16.36 -42.53
C LEU A 297 -1.26 17.09 -43.48
N ARG A 298 -1.65 18.27 -43.99
CA ARG A 298 -0.86 19.06 -44.95
C ARG A 298 -0.13 20.25 -44.33
N THR A 299 -0.49 20.64 -43.11
CA THR A 299 0.03 21.84 -42.44
C THR A 299 1.02 21.48 -41.35
N ARG A 300 0.90 20.30 -40.76
CA ARG A 300 1.77 19.83 -39.69
C ARG A 300 3.16 19.53 -40.24
N THR A 301 4.18 20.10 -39.61
CA THR A 301 5.59 20.00 -40.05
C THR A 301 6.52 19.42 -38.99
N LEU A 302 5.96 18.95 -37.86
CA LEU A 302 6.75 18.34 -36.79
C LEU A 302 7.38 17.04 -37.30
N PHE A 303 8.70 16.95 -37.28
CA PHE A 303 9.41 15.78 -37.80
C PHE A 303 9.21 14.58 -36.87
N PRO A 304 8.79 13.40 -37.37
CA PRO A 304 8.61 12.22 -36.55
C PRO A 304 9.95 11.53 -36.24
N PRO A 305 10.00 10.66 -35.22
CA PRO A 305 11.14 9.78 -35.00
C PRO A 305 11.54 9.05 -36.30
N PRO A 306 12.84 8.92 -36.62
CA PRO A 306 13.27 8.35 -37.90
C PRO A 306 12.63 6.99 -38.25
N PRO A 307 12.44 6.04 -37.30
CA PRO A 307 11.77 4.78 -37.63
C PRO A 307 10.29 4.94 -38.02
N LEU A 308 9.58 5.93 -37.47
CA LEU A 308 8.20 6.23 -37.85
C LEU A 308 8.12 6.69 -39.32
N ALA A 309 9.03 7.58 -39.73
CA ALA A 309 9.11 8.02 -41.12
C ALA A 309 9.55 6.89 -42.06
N GLU A 310 10.60 6.15 -41.69
CA GLU A 310 11.22 5.15 -42.57
C GLU A 310 10.33 3.91 -42.80
N TYR A 311 9.71 3.39 -41.74
CA TYR A 311 9.01 2.11 -41.81
C TYR A 311 7.48 2.23 -41.91
N LEU A 312 6.91 3.35 -41.44
CA LEU A 312 5.46 3.56 -41.43
C LEU A 312 5.00 4.67 -42.39
N ASP A 313 5.93 5.28 -43.13
CA ASP A 313 5.68 6.36 -44.10
C ASP A 313 4.88 7.53 -43.48
N VAL A 314 5.14 7.81 -42.21
CA VAL A 314 4.48 8.88 -41.46
C VAL A 314 5.17 10.21 -41.81
N PRO A 315 4.49 11.16 -42.48
CA PRO A 315 5.14 12.36 -43.04
C PRO A 315 5.41 13.47 -42.00
N ALA A 316 4.69 13.43 -40.88
CA ALA A 316 4.82 14.36 -39.76
C ALA A 316 4.39 13.64 -38.47
N TRP A 317 4.79 14.14 -37.30
CA TRP A 317 4.51 13.49 -36.02
C TRP A 317 3.16 13.90 -35.46
N PHE A 318 2.17 13.03 -35.57
CA PHE A 318 0.79 13.28 -35.16
C PHE A 318 0.47 12.71 -33.76
N VAL A 319 -0.66 13.09 -33.17
CA VAL A 319 -1.10 12.62 -31.85
C VAL A 319 -1.28 11.11 -31.82
N ARG A 320 -1.69 10.49 -32.94
CA ARG A 320 -1.81 9.02 -33.08
C ARG A 320 -0.52 8.24 -32.82
N ASP A 321 0.63 8.92 -32.94
CA ASP A 321 1.97 8.37 -32.72
C ASP A 321 2.71 9.11 -31.57
N ALA A 322 2.01 9.93 -30.77
CA ALA A 322 2.61 10.68 -29.67
C ALA A 322 3.14 9.77 -28.54
N ASN A 323 2.66 8.52 -28.47
CA ASN A 323 3.14 7.53 -27.52
C ASN A 323 4.40 6.77 -27.98
N TRP A 324 5.27 7.41 -28.77
CA TRP A 324 6.50 6.78 -29.27
C TRP A 324 7.58 6.59 -28.20
N SER A 325 7.50 7.26 -27.05
CA SER A 325 8.43 7.04 -25.95
C SER A 325 8.05 5.77 -25.17
N PRO A 326 9.00 4.88 -24.81
CA PRO A 326 8.73 3.79 -23.87
C PRO A 326 8.49 4.30 -22.44
N ASP A 327 8.86 5.56 -22.14
CA ASP A 327 8.52 6.22 -20.88
C ASP A 327 7.08 6.76 -20.95
N ILE A 328 6.16 6.11 -20.22
CA ILE A 328 4.73 6.44 -20.24
C ILE A 328 4.46 7.91 -19.87
N PRO A 329 5.04 8.50 -18.82
CA PRO A 329 4.87 9.92 -18.51
C PRO A 329 5.25 10.83 -19.68
N THR A 330 6.41 10.59 -20.32
CA THR A 330 6.84 11.34 -21.51
C THR A 330 5.83 11.21 -22.66
N SER A 331 5.33 10.00 -22.90
CA SER A 331 4.33 9.74 -23.94
C SER A 331 3.01 10.44 -23.68
N MET A 332 2.56 10.52 -22.41
CA MET A 332 1.33 11.26 -22.06
C MET A 332 1.52 12.77 -22.20
N ASP A 333 2.67 13.31 -21.80
CA ASP A 333 3.01 14.73 -21.99
C ASP A 333 3.00 15.10 -23.49
N TRP A 334 3.59 14.27 -24.35
CA TRP A 334 3.53 14.45 -25.80
C TRP A 334 2.12 14.34 -26.35
N THR A 335 1.34 13.37 -25.87
CA THR A 335 -0.06 13.20 -26.30
C THR A 335 -0.88 14.44 -26.01
N LEU A 336 -0.79 14.99 -24.80
CA LEU A 336 -1.50 16.22 -24.42
C LEU A 336 -1.02 17.44 -25.23
N ARG A 337 0.28 17.56 -25.46
CA ARG A 337 0.85 18.64 -26.28
C ARG A 337 0.37 18.56 -27.73
N PHE A 338 0.45 17.38 -28.34
CA PHE A 338 0.07 17.20 -29.74
C PHE A 338 -1.43 17.35 -29.91
N TYR A 339 -2.23 16.86 -28.95
CA TYR A 339 -3.66 17.12 -28.92
C TYR A 339 -3.96 18.63 -29.01
N ALA A 340 -3.35 19.42 -28.13
CA ALA A 340 -3.57 20.87 -28.08
C ALA A 340 -3.08 21.58 -29.36
N GLN A 341 -1.91 21.19 -29.87
CA GLN A 341 -1.34 21.77 -31.09
C GLN A 341 -2.19 21.48 -32.32
N GLU A 342 -2.58 20.22 -32.51
CA GLU A 342 -3.38 19.83 -33.68
C GLU A 342 -4.77 20.42 -33.63
N LEU A 343 -5.34 20.57 -32.43
CA LEU A 343 -6.61 21.28 -32.26
C LEU A 343 -6.50 22.76 -32.65
N ASP A 344 -5.44 23.44 -32.22
CA ASP A 344 -5.17 24.85 -32.57
C ASP A 344 -4.92 25.02 -34.08
N GLU A 345 -4.09 24.14 -34.67
CA GLU A 345 -3.81 24.12 -36.11
C GLU A 345 -5.07 23.82 -36.94
N ALA A 346 -5.94 22.92 -36.48
CA ALA A 346 -7.18 22.56 -37.15
C ALA A 346 -8.25 23.67 -37.05
N GLY A 347 -8.25 24.46 -35.97
CA GLY A 347 -9.24 25.50 -35.72
C GLY A 347 -10.68 24.96 -35.81
N SER A 348 -11.54 25.63 -36.57
CA SER A 348 -12.94 25.20 -36.75
C SER A 348 -13.13 23.93 -37.59
N ALA A 349 -12.06 23.41 -38.19
CA ALA A 349 -12.11 22.14 -38.93
C ALA A 349 -11.99 20.91 -38.02
N ALA A 350 -11.55 21.08 -36.77
CA ALA A 350 -11.52 20.01 -35.79
C ALA A 350 -12.95 19.52 -35.48
N ARG A 351 -13.14 18.21 -35.41
CA ARG A 351 -14.44 17.59 -35.09
C ARG A 351 -14.46 16.98 -33.68
N VAL A 352 -13.72 17.62 -32.77
CA VAL A 352 -13.56 17.18 -31.38
C VAL A 352 -13.83 18.36 -30.44
N PRO A 353 -14.22 18.13 -29.17
CA PRO A 353 -14.44 19.18 -28.18
C PRO A 353 -13.15 19.92 -27.83
N GLU A 354 -13.28 21.04 -27.12
CA GLU A 354 -12.15 21.87 -26.65
C GLU A 354 -11.04 21.03 -26.01
N GLY A 355 -9.79 21.44 -26.19
CA GLY A 355 -8.61 20.70 -25.73
C GLY A 355 -8.38 20.79 -24.22
N PRO A 356 -7.16 20.52 -23.74
CA PRO A 356 -6.84 20.58 -22.32
C PRO A 356 -7.29 21.90 -21.66
N PRO A 357 -7.55 21.89 -20.33
CA PRO A 357 -7.03 20.93 -19.37
C PRO A 357 -7.84 19.63 -19.27
N PHE A 358 -7.11 18.52 -19.13
CA PHE A 358 -7.63 17.23 -18.65
C PHE A 358 -7.07 17.00 -17.25
N ASP A 359 -7.88 16.47 -16.34
CA ASP A 359 -7.47 16.14 -14.98
C ASP A 359 -6.66 14.83 -14.93
N ALA A 360 -6.80 13.98 -15.96
CA ALA A 360 -6.12 12.70 -16.07
C ALA A 360 -6.01 12.23 -17.52
N VAL A 361 -4.95 11.46 -17.81
CA VAL A 361 -4.82 10.68 -19.04
C VAL A 361 -4.66 9.21 -18.71
N VAL A 362 -5.46 8.39 -19.37
CA VAL A 362 -5.57 6.96 -19.14
C VAL A 362 -5.35 6.21 -20.44
N GLY A 363 -4.32 5.37 -20.52
CA GLY A 363 -4.15 4.46 -21.68
C GLY A 363 -4.87 3.14 -21.45
N ALA A 364 -5.82 2.77 -22.29
CA ALA A 364 -6.54 1.51 -22.24
C ALA A 364 -6.08 0.57 -23.36
N ARG A 365 -5.62 -0.63 -22.99
CA ARG A 365 -5.34 -1.73 -23.93
C ARG A 365 -6.51 -2.70 -23.96
N VAL A 366 -6.99 -3.04 -25.17
CA VAL A 366 -8.04 -4.05 -25.37
C VAL A 366 -7.36 -5.38 -25.70
N CYS A 367 -7.24 -6.28 -24.71
CA CYS A 367 -6.68 -7.61 -24.95
C CYS A 367 -7.72 -8.51 -25.64
N GLY A 368 -7.49 -8.85 -26.91
CA GLY A 368 -8.17 -9.96 -27.61
C GLY A 368 -9.13 -9.58 -28.75
N GLY A 369 -8.60 -9.66 -29.98
CA GLY A 369 -9.34 -10.06 -31.20
C GLY A 369 -10.34 -9.05 -31.79
N GLY A 370 -9.90 -8.41 -32.88
CA GLY A 370 -10.76 -7.77 -33.89
C GLY A 370 -11.05 -6.30 -33.63
N ASP A 371 -10.88 -5.51 -34.68
CA ASP A 371 -11.21 -4.10 -34.84
C ASP A 371 -12.44 -3.64 -34.00
N PRO A 372 -12.29 -2.70 -33.04
CA PRO A 372 -13.41 -2.18 -32.26
C PRO A 372 -14.34 -1.27 -33.07
N ALA A 373 -14.01 -0.94 -34.32
CA ALA A 373 -14.83 -0.08 -35.19
C ALA A 373 -16.22 -0.67 -35.54
N GLY A 374 -16.52 -1.92 -35.17
CA GLY A 374 -17.74 -2.63 -35.56
C GLY A 374 -18.81 -2.88 -34.47
N SER A 375 -18.58 -2.57 -33.19
CA SER A 375 -19.53 -2.95 -32.13
C SER A 375 -19.85 -1.78 -31.18
N ALA A 376 -20.58 -0.80 -31.71
CA ALA A 376 -21.31 0.17 -30.92
C ALA A 376 -22.69 -0.38 -30.49
N GLU A 377 -22.76 -1.55 -29.85
CA GLU A 377 -23.98 -2.03 -29.19
C GLU A 377 -23.63 -2.96 -28.01
N GLY A 378 -24.09 -2.61 -26.81
CA GLY A 378 -24.14 -3.51 -25.65
C GLY A 378 -22.97 -3.35 -24.66
N GLY A 379 -23.31 -3.17 -23.37
CA GLY A 379 -22.37 -2.84 -22.31
C GLY A 379 -21.59 -4.02 -21.74
N TYR A 380 -21.23 -3.87 -20.46
CA TYR A 380 -20.48 -4.77 -19.57
C TYR A 380 -18.97 -4.47 -19.48
N TRP A 381 -18.63 -3.69 -18.45
CA TRP A 381 -17.26 -3.43 -17.99
C TRP A 381 -16.84 -4.49 -16.97
N GLY A 382 -15.67 -5.10 -17.18
CA GLY A 382 -15.04 -6.07 -16.29
C GLY A 382 -13.74 -5.54 -15.67
N ASP A 383 -13.34 -6.19 -14.58
CA ASP A 383 -12.29 -5.87 -13.60
C ASP A 383 -10.96 -5.34 -14.16
N LEU A 384 -10.43 -4.28 -13.54
CA LEU A 384 -9.11 -3.69 -13.83
C LEU A 384 -8.09 -4.16 -12.79
N GLY A 385 -7.41 -5.28 -13.06
CA GLY A 385 -6.29 -5.79 -12.26
C GLY A 385 -4.95 -5.53 -12.95
N GLY A 386 -4.08 -4.73 -12.33
CA GLY A 386 -2.70 -4.54 -12.74
C GLY A 386 -1.86 -3.95 -11.61
N ASP A 387 -0.62 -4.40 -11.47
CA ASP A 387 0.30 -4.06 -10.38
C ASP A 387 1.07 -2.77 -10.73
N PHE A 388 1.00 -1.73 -9.90
CA PHE A 388 1.54 -0.41 -10.24
C PHE A 388 2.22 0.30 -9.06
N GLY A 389 3.50 0.65 -9.26
CA GLY A 389 4.30 1.51 -8.37
C GLY A 389 3.93 3.00 -8.46
N PRO A 390 4.44 3.84 -7.54
CA PRO A 390 4.02 5.24 -7.43
C PRO A 390 4.92 6.13 -8.30
N ILE A 391 4.33 7.00 -9.14
CA ILE A 391 4.80 8.37 -9.49
C ILE A 391 3.77 8.98 -10.48
N ALA A 392 3.31 10.21 -10.15
CA ALA A 392 2.63 11.21 -10.99
C ALA A 392 1.64 10.75 -12.10
N GLN A 393 0.33 10.84 -11.78
CA GLN A 393 -0.91 10.99 -12.61
C GLN A 393 -0.98 10.54 -14.09
N TYR A 394 -0.18 9.56 -14.52
CA TYR A 394 -0.30 8.91 -15.81
C TYR A 394 -0.43 7.40 -15.60
N ARG A 395 -1.56 6.80 -16.01
CA ARG A 395 -1.82 5.37 -15.78
C ARG A 395 -2.27 4.67 -17.06
N THR A 396 -1.79 3.44 -17.25
CA THR A 396 -2.29 2.54 -18.29
C THR A 396 -3.08 1.40 -17.62
N PHE A 397 -4.25 1.04 -18.15
CA PHE A 397 -5.05 -0.10 -17.72
C PHE A 397 -5.13 -1.13 -18.85
N GLY A 398 -4.98 -2.41 -18.50
CA GLY A 398 -5.40 -3.52 -19.35
C GLY A 398 -6.80 -3.96 -18.96
N VAL A 399 -7.71 -4.08 -19.93
CA VAL A 399 -9.04 -4.70 -19.72
C VAL A 399 -8.96 -6.13 -20.27
N GLU A 400 -9.02 -7.14 -19.39
CA GLU A 400 -9.09 -8.55 -19.80
C GLU A 400 -10.55 -8.95 -20.08
N ARG A 401 -10.81 -9.56 -21.25
CA ARG A 401 -12.09 -10.23 -21.54
C ARG A 401 -12.20 -11.51 -20.69
N ALA A 402 -13.12 -11.54 -19.74
CA ALA A 402 -13.52 -12.77 -19.06
C ALA A 402 -14.44 -13.63 -19.96
N PHE A 403 -13.86 -14.52 -20.78
CA PHE A 403 -14.60 -15.62 -21.39
C PHE A 403 -13.96 -16.96 -21.04
N GLY A 404 -14.80 -17.94 -20.68
CA GLY A 404 -14.41 -19.31 -20.39
C GLY A 404 -13.64 -19.95 -21.55
N GLY A 405 -12.33 -19.93 -21.45
CA GLY A 405 -11.33 -20.43 -22.40
C GLY A 405 -9.94 -20.18 -21.80
N PRO A 406 -8.88 -20.84 -22.31
CA PRO A 406 -7.56 -20.78 -21.65
C PRO A 406 -7.09 -19.33 -21.50
N ARG A 407 -6.80 -18.94 -20.26
CA ARG A 407 -6.33 -17.61 -19.83
C ARG A 407 -5.11 -17.19 -20.67
N ALA A 408 -5.30 -16.25 -21.60
CA ALA A 408 -4.20 -15.47 -22.12
C ALA A 408 -4.02 -14.28 -21.16
N SER A 409 -3.07 -14.39 -20.25
CA SER A 409 -2.72 -13.32 -19.32
C SER A 409 -2.14 -12.13 -20.09
N CYS A 410 -2.68 -10.93 -19.89
CA CYS A 410 -2.02 -9.70 -20.34
C CYS A 410 -0.76 -9.47 -19.49
N ALA A 411 0.38 -9.21 -20.15
CA ALA A 411 1.64 -8.85 -19.52
C ALA A 411 1.81 -7.32 -19.39
#